data_AF-A0A838FW29-F1
#
_entry.id   AF-A0A838FW29-F1
#
_cell.length_a   1.000
_cell.length_b   1.000
_cell.length_c   1.000
_cell.angle_alpha   90.00
_cell.angle_beta   90.00
_cell.angle_gamma   90.00
#
_symmetry.space_group_name_H-M   'P 1'
#
loop_
_entity.id
_entity.type
_entity.pdbx_description
1 polymer ?
#
loop_
_entity_poly.entity_id
_entity_poly.type
_entity_poly.pdbx_seq_one_letter_code
_entity_poly.pdbx_strand_id
1 'polypeptide(L)'
;MYHKLSKLGIPVEVYAPYGTPAAQVKPEYLAADQQAEFLVKGRRREKLKPEWAALVEVIFELEQQPYANPVGRTIFQKICYILTKQGVETGFQFEKSSYGPFATEVKEAINVLANNNWIIEQQLGQMTALRVGPEYRNAREKLAEDLKPFRRKIDKTVDLFSRIKNTDQAEEVATVIYAVQTLKKERTPDKVSEQDLFDYILEWKKVWRKDEGKQGSLAEAIRNLEMLGWVKLQFSESLPVPA
;
A
#
# COMPACT_ATOMS: atom_id res chain seq x y z
N MET A 1 -7.55 30.00 -13.32
CA MET A 1 -7.76 30.49 -11.93
C MET A 1 -8.28 31.93 -11.94
N TYR A 2 -7.55 32.88 -12.53
CA TYR A 2 -7.95 34.30 -12.66
C TYR A 2 -9.41 34.50 -13.14
N HIS A 3 -9.81 33.89 -14.26
CA HIS A 3 -11.18 33.96 -14.80
C HIS A 3 -12.32 33.51 -13.86
N LYS A 4 -12.02 32.64 -12.89
CA LYS A 4 -13.00 32.17 -11.90
C LYS A 4 -13.06 33.11 -10.70
N LEU A 5 -11.91 33.64 -10.30
CA LEU A 5 -11.77 34.54 -9.15
C LEU A 5 -12.22 35.97 -9.48
N SER A 6 -11.99 36.45 -10.71
CA SER A 6 -12.41 37.78 -11.16
C SER A 6 -13.92 37.98 -11.21
N LYS A 7 -14.69 36.88 -11.17
CA LYS A 7 -16.15 36.88 -11.11
C LYS A 7 -16.70 36.93 -9.69
N LEU A 8 -15.84 36.81 -8.69
CA LEU A 8 -16.24 36.96 -7.30
C LEU A 8 -16.38 38.45 -7.00
N GLY A 9 -17.53 38.87 -6.47
CA GLY A 9 -17.81 40.28 -6.11
C GLY A 9 -17.03 40.78 -4.89
N ILE A 10 -15.85 40.20 -4.62
CA ILE A 10 -14.96 40.54 -3.52
C ILE A 10 -13.56 40.85 -4.08
N PRO A 11 -12.82 41.79 -3.49
CA PRO A 11 -11.43 42.03 -3.88
C PRO A 11 -10.59 40.78 -3.66
N VAL A 12 -9.87 40.34 -4.70
CA VAL A 12 -8.95 39.19 -4.64
C VAL A 12 -7.56 39.66 -5.06
N GLU A 13 -6.60 39.54 -4.15
CA GLU A 13 -5.19 39.76 -4.45
C GLU A 13 -4.53 38.43 -4.81
N VAL A 14 -3.84 38.38 -5.95
CA VAL A 14 -3.13 37.18 -6.41
C VAL A 14 -1.64 37.48 -6.40
N TYR A 15 -0.90 36.74 -5.57
CA TYR A 15 0.54 36.89 -5.50
C TYR A 15 1.24 36.20 -6.68
N ALA A 16 2.13 36.93 -7.35
CA ALA A 16 3.02 36.38 -8.37
C ALA A 16 4.41 36.11 -7.76
N PRO A 17 5.02 34.93 -8.00
CA PRO A 17 6.37 34.63 -7.51
C PRO A 17 7.43 35.64 -7.98
N TYR A 18 8.48 35.79 -7.19
CA TYR A 18 9.62 36.63 -7.52
C TYR A 18 10.26 36.20 -8.86
N GLY A 19 10.51 37.17 -9.75
CA GLY A 19 11.04 36.93 -11.09
C GLY A 19 9.98 36.74 -12.19
N THR A 20 8.68 36.80 -11.86
CA THR A 20 7.62 36.77 -12.89
C THR A 20 7.73 38.01 -13.79
N PRO A 21 7.80 37.86 -15.13
CA PRO A 21 7.90 38.99 -16.04
C PRO A 21 6.73 39.97 -15.88
N ALA A 22 7.02 41.27 -15.93
CA ALA A 22 6.02 42.33 -15.71
C ALA A 22 4.85 42.30 -16.71
N ALA A 23 5.03 41.70 -17.89
CA ALA A 23 3.95 41.50 -18.85
C ALA A 23 2.96 40.39 -18.42
N GLN A 24 3.43 39.39 -17.65
CA GLN A 24 2.65 38.20 -17.28
C GLN A 24 1.79 38.39 -16.03
N VAL A 25 2.05 39.45 -15.25
CA VAL A 25 1.24 39.80 -14.07
C VAL A 25 0.06 40.71 -14.41
N LYS A 26 -0.06 41.15 -15.66
CA LYS A 26 -1.11 42.08 -16.07
C LYS A 26 -2.44 41.37 -16.32
N PRO A 27 -3.59 42.01 -16.03
CA PRO A 27 -4.91 41.48 -16.31
C PRO A 27 -5.08 41.00 -17.75
N GLU A 28 -4.51 41.69 -18.74
CA GLU A 28 -4.66 41.34 -20.15
C GLU A 28 -3.99 40.00 -20.48
N TYR A 29 -2.85 39.70 -19.84
CA TYR A 29 -2.17 38.41 -19.98
C TYR A 29 -2.91 37.29 -19.24
N LEU A 30 -3.40 37.57 -18.02
CA LEU A 30 -4.15 36.62 -17.20
C LEU A 30 -5.58 36.33 -17.72
N ALA A 31 -6.13 37.28 -18.49
CA ALA A 31 -7.43 37.21 -19.15
C ALA A 31 -7.34 36.71 -20.60
N ALA A 32 -6.14 36.70 -21.21
CA ALA A 32 -5.96 36.09 -22.51
C ALA A 32 -6.30 34.60 -22.44
N ASP A 33 -7.06 34.10 -23.42
CA ASP A 33 -7.38 32.68 -23.54
C ASP A 33 -6.14 31.93 -24.04
N GLN A 34 -5.14 31.81 -23.18
CA GLN A 34 -3.91 31.07 -23.43
C GLN A 34 -4.18 29.57 -23.32
N GLN A 35 -5.09 29.04 -24.13
CA GLN A 35 -5.27 27.60 -24.30
C GLN A 35 -4.13 26.96 -25.11
N ALA A 36 -3.22 27.75 -25.69
CA ALA A 36 -2.22 27.25 -26.63
C ALA A 36 -0.79 27.08 -26.08
N GLU A 37 -0.31 27.88 -25.13
CA GLU A 37 1.15 27.90 -24.80
C GLU A 37 1.54 27.33 -23.44
N PHE A 38 0.60 27.14 -22.52
CA PHE A 38 0.82 26.31 -21.33
C PHE A 38 0.00 25.03 -21.44
N LEU A 39 0.36 24.18 -22.40
CA LEU A 39 0.14 22.73 -22.29
C LEU A 39 1.06 22.15 -21.19
N VAL A 40 1.01 22.69 -19.97
CA VAL A 40 0.90 21.77 -18.85
C VAL A 40 -0.47 21.15 -19.07
N LYS A 41 -0.53 20.07 -19.86
CA LYS A 41 -1.62 19.12 -19.77
C LYS A 41 -1.66 18.81 -18.27
N GLY A 42 -2.54 19.47 -17.52
CA GLY A 42 -2.89 19.00 -16.19
C GLY A 42 -3.17 17.54 -16.41
N ARG A 43 -2.28 16.66 -15.90
CA ARG A 43 -2.25 15.24 -16.28
C ARG A 43 -3.70 14.81 -16.27
N ARG A 44 -4.24 14.43 -17.45
CA ARG A 44 -5.58 13.85 -17.52
C ARG A 44 -5.60 12.85 -16.38
N ARG A 45 -6.53 13.01 -15.42
CA ARG A 45 -6.65 12.11 -14.28
C ARG A 45 -6.57 10.70 -14.85
N GLU A 46 -5.45 10.02 -14.60
CA GLU A 46 -5.26 8.70 -15.16
C GLU A 46 -6.44 7.87 -14.70
N LYS A 47 -7.08 7.16 -15.63
CA LYS A 47 -8.23 6.35 -15.29
C LYS A 47 -7.74 5.29 -14.31
N LEU A 48 -8.14 5.43 -13.06
CA LEU A 48 -7.71 4.52 -12.01
C LEU A 48 -8.21 3.12 -12.30
N LYS A 49 -7.32 2.16 -12.12
CA LYS A 49 -7.59 0.75 -12.33
C LYS A 49 -8.48 0.21 -11.21
N PRO A 50 -9.49 -0.64 -11.50
CA PRO A 50 -10.28 -1.33 -10.47
C PRO A 50 -9.42 -2.07 -9.44
N GLU A 51 -8.30 -2.64 -9.87
CA GLU A 51 -7.33 -3.34 -9.02
C GLU A 51 -6.71 -2.43 -7.97
N TRP A 52 -6.55 -1.13 -8.29
CA TRP A 52 -6.06 -0.13 -7.33
C TRP A 52 -7.18 0.36 -6.41
N ALA A 53 -8.44 0.33 -6.86
CA ALA A 53 -9.58 0.55 -5.98
C ALA A 53 -9.64 -0.51 -4.86
N ALA A 54 -9.25 -1.75 -5.14
CA ALA A 54 -9.16 -2.81 -4.13
C ALA A 54 -8.09 -2.52 -3.07
N LEU A 55 -6.97 -1.88 -3.43
CA LEU A 55 -5.95 -1.44 -2.47
C LEU A 55 -6.50 -0.39 -1.50
N VAL A 56 -7.25 0.58 -2.04
CA VAL A 56 -7.88 1.64 -1.24
C VAL A 56 -9.02 1.09 -0.38
N GLU A 57 -9.77 0.10 -0.88
CA GLU A 57 -10.85 -0.55 -0.13
C GLU A 57 -10.31 -1.26 1.12
N VAL A 58 -9.13 -1.89 1.04
CA VAL A 58 -8.48 -2.46 2.24
C VAL A 58 -8.20 -1.37 3.28
N ILE A 59 -7.68 -0.20 2.88
CA ILE A 59 -7.47 0.91 3.82
C ILE A 59 -8.81 1.38 4.40
N PHE A 60 -9.83 1.52 3.55
CA PHE A 60 -11.17 1.96 3.95
C PHE A 60 -11.78 1.06 5.02
N GLU A 61 -11.65 -0.25 4.88
CA GLU A 61 -12.18 -1.21 5.83
C GLU A 61 -11.33 -1.31 7.09
N LEU A 62 -9.99 -1.23 6.98
CA LEU A 62 -9.11 -1.17 8.15
C LEU A 62 -9.37 0.09 8.99
N GLU A 63 -9.65 1.24 8.37
CA GLU A 63 -10.03 2.47 9.10
C GLU A 63 -11.29 2.33 9.95
N GLN A 64 -12.18 1.41 9.60
CA GLN A 64 -13.41 1.17 10.34
C GLN A 64 -13.22 0.18 11.50
N GLN A 65 -12.07 -0.47 11.59
CA GLN A 65 -11.75 -1.41 12.66
C GLN A 65 -11.12 -0.66 13.84
N PRO A 66 -11.75 -0.65 15.03
CA PRO A 66 -11.31 0.18 16.17
C PRO A 66 -9.87 -0.08 16.64
N TYR A 67 -9.38 -1.31 16.45
CA TYR A 67 -8.07 -1.76 16.93
C TYR A 67 -7.06 -2.00 15.80
N ALA A 68 -7.41 -1.71 14.55
CA ALA A 68 -6.47 -1.84 13.45
C ALA A 68 -5.41 -0.74 13.51
N ASN A 69 -4.17 -1.10 13.20
CA ASN A 69 -3.08 -0.13 13.17
C ASN A 69 -3.24 0.86 12.03
N PRO A 70 -2.86 2.14 12.23
CA PRO A 70 -2.76 3.09 11.14
C PRO A 70 -1.89 2.55 10.01
N VAL A 71 -2.35 2.69 8.76
CA VAL A 71 -1.61 2.20 7.61
C VAL A 71 -0.57 3.24 7.22
N GLY A 72 0.70 2.98 7.49
CA GLY A 72 1.82 3.76 6.93
C GLY A 72 2.25 3.27 5.55
N ARG A 73 3.20 3.95 4.91
CA ARG A 73 3.75 3.53 3.60
C ARG A 73 4.31 2.10 3.62
N THR A 74 4.98 1.70 4.70
CA THR A 74 5.53 0.34 4.85
C THR A 74 4.43 -0.71 4.94
N ILE A 75 3.40 -0.48 5.76
CA ILE A 75 2.24 -1.40 5.86
C ILE A 75 1.51 -1.45 4.52
N PHE A 76 1.33 -0.32 3.84
CA PHE A 76 0.72 -0.26 2.51
C PHE A 76 1.51 -1.06 1.47
N GLN A 77 2.85 -1.01 1.48
CA GLN A 77 3.69 -1.88 0.67
C GLN A 77 3.34 -3.36 0.87
N LYS A 78 3.08 -3.77 2.12
CA LYS A 78 2.73 -5.16 2.45
C LYS A 78 1.30 -5.50 2.05
N ILE A 79 0.35 -4.58 2.17
CA ILE A 79 -1.02 -4.74 1.63
C ILE A 79 -0.97 -4.97 0.11
N CYS A 80 -0.23 -4.11 -0.62
CA CYS A 80 -0.03 -4.26 -2.06
C CYS A 80 0.54 -5.62 -2.40
N TYR A 81 1.54 -6.09 -1.65
CA TYR A 81 2.12 -7.41 -1.83
C TYR A 81 1.08 -8.52 -1.68
N ILE A 82 0.34 -8.52 -0.57
CA ILE A 82 -0.63 -9.57 -0.24
C ILE A 82 -1.77 -9.63 -1.27
N LEU A 83 -2.33 -8.50 -1.69
CA LEU A 83 -3.36 -8.49 -2.74
C LEU A 83 -2.83 -8.98 -4.09
N THR A 84 -1.61 -8.57 -4.46
CA THR A 84 -0.96 -9.05 -5.69
C THR A 84 -0.78 -10.57 -5.65
N LYS A 85 -0.36 -11.12 -4.50
CA LYS A 85 -0.20 -12.57 -4.32
C LYS A 85 -1.49 -13.35 -4.29
N GLN A 86 -2.60 -12.73 -3.90
CA GLN A 86 -3.92 -13.34 -4.01
C GLN A 86 -4.49 -13.30 -5.43
N GLY A 87 -3.75 -12.76 -6.41
CA GLY A 87 -4.13 -12.73 -7.82
C GLY A 87 -4.88 -11.47 -8.24
N VAL A 88 -4.72 -10.36 -7.50
CA VAL A 88 -5.13 -9.03 -8.02
C VAL A 88 -4.03 -8.51 -8.95
N GLU A 89 -4.38 -8.14 -10.18
CA GLU A 89 -3.43 -7.66 -11.20
C GLU A 89 -3.03 -6.20 -10.97
N THR A 90 -2.39 -5.94 -9.83
CA THR A 90 -1.95 -4.59 -9.42
C THR A 90 -0.91 -3.99 -10.37
N GLY A 91 -0.17 -4.84 -11.09
CA GLY A 91 0.94 -4.47 -11.95
C GLY A 91 2.27 -4.29 -11.21
N PHE A 92 2.34 -4.59 -9.90
CA PHE A 92 3.55 -4.42 -9.10
C PHE A 92 4.47 -5.64 -9.19
N GLN A 93 5.76 -5.43 -9.42
CA GLN A 93 6.76 -6.49 -9.38
C GLN A 93 7.47 -6.51 -8.02
N PHE A 94 7.15 -7.53 -7.22
CA PHE A 94 7.74 -7.67 -5.90
C PHE A 94 9.00 -8.52 -5.91
N GLU A 95 10.06 -7.97 -5.33
CA GLU A 95 11.35 -8.62 -5.14
C GLU A 95 11.73 -8.77 -3.66
N LYS A 96 12.72 -9.63 -3.42
CA LYS A 96 13.31 -9.87 -2.11
C LYS A 96 14.15 -8.65 -1.69
N SER A 97 13.82 -8.03 -0.56
CA SER A 97 14.55 -6.86 -0.02
C SER A 97 14.87 -6.99 1.47
N SER A 98 15.66 -6.05 2.03
CA SER A 98 16.09 -6.07 3.43
C SER A 98 14.93 -6.02 4.43
N TYR A 99 13.77 -5.47 4.03
CA TYR A 99 12.58 -5.31 4.86
C TYR A 99 11.41 -6.18 4.36
N GLY A 100 11.72 -7.33 3.74
CA GLY A 100 10.71 -8.24 3.16
C GLY A 100 10.42 -7.92 1.69
N PRO A 101 9.26 -8.33 1.14
CA PRO A 101 8.92 -8.04 -0.25
C PRO A 101 8.75 -6.54 -0.50
N PHE A 102 9.34 -6.06 -1.60
CA PHE A 102 9.32 -4.64 -1.98
C PHE A 102 9.10 -4.49 -3.49
N ALA A 103 8.47 -3.39 -3.89
CA ALA A 103 8.17 -3.01 -5.26
C ALA A 103 8.23 -1.48 -5.35
N THR A 104 9.10 -0.95 -6.22
CA THR A 104 9.32 0.50 -6.37
C THR A 104 8.07 1.24 -6.87
N GLU A 105 7.25 0.55 -7.64
CA GLU A 105 6.03 1.02 -8.28
C GLU A 105 4.95 1.42 -7.28
N VAL A 106 4.99 0.87 -6.06
CA VAL A 106 4.03 1.22 -4.99
C VAL A 106 4.15 2.70 -4.62
N LYS A 107 5.36 3.27 -4.65
CA LYS A 107 5.54 4.71 -4.39
C LYS A 107 4.82 5.55 -5.45
N GLU A 108 4.92 5.16 -6.71
CA GLU A 108 4.20 5.86 -7.79
C GLU A 108 2.69 5.66 -7.69
N ALA A 109 2.24 4.46 -7.31
CA ALA A 109 0.82 4.22 -7.05
C ALA A 109 0.28 5.12 -5.93
N ILE A 110 1.03 5.32 -4.84
CA ILE A 110 0.64 6.29 -3.78
C ILE A 110 0.51 7.69 -4.37
N ASN A 111 1.47 8.15 -5.18
CA ASN A 111 1.40 9.47 -5.82
C ASN A 111 0.16 9.61 -6.70
N VAL A 112 -0.15 8.60 -7.51
CA VAL A 112 -1.32 8.62 -8.40
C VAL A 112 -2.63 8.59 -7.60
N LEU A 113 -2.71 7.78 -6.54
CA LEU A 113 -3.87 7.73 -5.65
C LEU A 113 -4.08 9.05 -4.90
N ALA A 114 -2.99 9.68 -4.45
CA ALA A 114 -3.02 10.99 -3.80
C ALA A 114 -3.43 12.11 -4.77
N ASN A 115 -2.91 12.11 -6.00
CA ASN A 115 -3.29 13.09 -7.04
C ASN A 115 -4.77 13.00 -7.45
N ASN A 116 -5.38 11.83 -7.25
CA ASN A 116 -6.82 11.61 -7.45
C ASN A 116 -7.64 11.75 -6.16
N ASN A 117 -7.00 12.15 -5.05
CA ASN A 117 -7.59 12.27 -3.72
C ASN A 117 -8.31 10.99 -3.23
N TRP A 118 -7.86 9.81 -3.70
CA TRP A 118 -8.34 8.54 -3.17
C TRP A 118 -7.66 8.17 -1.86
N ILE A 119 -6.42 8.63 -1.68
CA ILE A 119 -5.66 8.55 -0.43
C ILE A 119 -5.17 9.95 -0.06
N ILE A 120 -5.08 10.23 1.23
CA ILE A 120 -4.42 11.41 1.79
C ILE A 120 -3.35 10.98 2.79
N GLU A 121 -2.27 11.75 2.89
CA GLU A 121 -1.25 11.55 3.93
C GLU A 121 -1.59 12.42 5.14
N GLN A 122 -1.69 11.80 6.32
CA GLN A 122 -1.99 12.48 7.58
C GLN A 122 -0.86 12.22 8.59
N GLN A 123 -0.34 13.28 9.19
CA GLN A 123 0.64 13.17 10.26
C GLN A 123 -0.04 12.73 11.58
N LEU A 124 0.48 11.66 12.18
CA LEU A 124 0.10 11.10 13.46
C LEU A 124 1.34 11.03 14.36
N GLY A 125 1.62 12.11 15.09
CA GLY A 125 2.84 12.24 15.87
C GLY A 125 4.09 12.21 14.97
N GLN A 126 4.96 11.22 15.14
CA GLN A 126 6.15 11.01 14.30
C GLN A 126 5.88 10.20 13.02
N MET A 127 4.68 9.65 12.88
CA MET A 127 4.30 8.79 11.75
C MET A 127 3.47 9.55 10.71
N THR A 128 3.67 9.22 9.43
CA THR A 128 2.74 9.60 8.35
C THR A 128 1.87 8.41 7.99
N ALA A 129 0.55 8.54 8.17
CA ALA A 129 -0.44 7.52 7.84
C ALA A 129 -1.14 7.84 6.52
N LEU A 130 -1.45 6.81 5.75
CA LEU A 130 -2.31 6.86 4.58
C LEU A 130 -3.77 6.72 5.06
N ARG A 131 -4.61 7.67 4.68
CA ARG A 131 -6.04 7.66 4.94
C ARG A 131 -6.84 7.70 3.66
N VAL A 132 -8.06 7.19 3.69
CA VAL A 132 -8.97 7.24 2.54
C VAL A 132 -9.51 8.65 2.35
N GLY A 133 -9.22 9.21 1.17
CA GLY A 133 -9.64 10.55 0.77
C GLY A 133 -11.12 10.64 0.35
N PRO A 134 -11.67 11.86 0.28
CA PRO A 134 -13.10 12.07 0.05
C PRO A 134 -13.57 11.61 -1.34
N GLU A 135 -12.73 11.71 -2.37
CA GLU A 135 -13.07 11.29 -3.73
C GLU A 135 -13.27 9.79 -3.84
N TYR A 136 -12.52 8.99 -3.06
CA TYR A 136 -12.78 7.55 -3.00
C TYR A 136 -14.12 7.27 -2.32
N ARG A 137 -14.43 7.92 -1.19
CA ARG A 137 -15.70 7.73 -0.48
C ARG A 137 -16.91 8.00 -1.38
N ASN A 138 -16.84 9.06 -2.18
CA ASN A 138 -17.87 9.41 -3.16
C ASN A 138 -17.94 8.45 -4.36
N ALA A 139 -16.80 7.88 -4.77
CA ALA A 139 -16.72 6.94 -5.89
C ALA A 139 -17.03 5.50 -5.50
N ARG A 140 -16.95 5.15 -4.21
CA ARG A 140 -17.01 3.77 -3.70
C ARG A 140 -18.28 3.03 -4.12
N GLU A 141 -19.44 3.68 -4.03
CA GLU A 141 -20.71 3.07 -4.47
C GLU A 141 -20.70 2.71 -5.96
N LYS A 142 -20.09 3.56 -6.79
CA LYS A 142 -19.97 3.32 -8.24
C LYS A 142 -18.96 2.22 -8.56
N LEU A 143 -17.96 2.05 -7.70
CA LEU A 143 -16.92 1.00 -7.81
C LEU A 143 -17.38 -0.34 -7.21
N ALA A 144 -18.55 -0.41 -6.58
CA ALA A 144 -18.99 -1.62 -5.88
C ALA A 144 -19.04 -2.84 -6.81
N GLU A 145 -19.55 -2.69 -8.03
CA GLU A 145 -19.57 -3.76 -9.04
C GLU A 145 -18.16 -4.17 -9.48
N ASP A 146 -17.28 -3.19 -9.68
CA ASP A 146 -15.88 -3.42 -10.06
C ASP A 146 -15.07 -4.10 -8.93
N LEU A 147 -15.48 -3.94 -7.68
CA LEU A 147 -14.83 -4.53 -6.50
C LEU A 147 -15.34 -5.95 -6.18
N LYS A 148 -16.51 -6.37 -6.69
CA LYS A 148 -17.07 -7.72 -6.45
C LYS A 148 -16.07 -8.86 -6.74
N PRO A 149 -15.32 -8.86 -7.87
CA PRO A 149 -14.35 -9.92 -8.17
C PRO A 149 -13.19 -10.00 -7.15
N PHE A 150 -12.92 -8.90 -6.44
CA PHE A 150 -11.84 -8.79 -5.46
C PHE A 150 -12.31 -8.96 -4.03
N ARG A 151 -13.63 -8.96 -3.77
CA ARG A 151 -14.22 -8.93 -2.42
C ARG A 151 -13.58 -9.93 -1.45
N ARG A 152 -13.55 -11.22 -1.82
CA ARG A 152 -12.93 -12.28 -0.99
C ARG A 152 -11.44 -12.01 -0.69
N LYS A 153 -10.69 -11.43 -1.64
CA LYS A 153 -9.26 -11.13 -1.48
C LYS A 153 -9.05 -9.91 -0.57
N ILE A 154 -9.93 -8.91 -0.68
CA ILE A 154 -9.97 -7.73 0.19
C ILE A 154 -10.30 -8.19 1.61
N ASP A 155 -11.39 -8.95 1.81
CA ASP A 155 -11.81 -9.47 3.12
C ASP A 155 -10.67 -10.23 3.81
N LYS A 156 -10.02 -11.15 3.09
CA LYS A 156 -8.90 -11.92 3.63
C LYS A 156 -7.73 -10.99 4.00
N THR A 157 -7.41 -10.01 3.16
CA THR A 157 -6.34 -9.03 3.45
C THR A 157 -6.68 -8.19 4.69
N VAL A 158 -7.91 -7.70 4.82
CA VAL A 158 -8.38 -6.94 5.98
C VAL A 158 -8.33 -7.78 7.25
N ASP A 159 -8.74 -9.05 7.19
CA ASP A 159 -8.63 -9.97 8.34
C ASP A 159 -7.17 -10.14 8.78
N LEU A 160 -6.22 -10.29 7.85
CA LEU A 160 -4.80 -10.39 8.20
C LEU A 160 -4.25 -9.11 8.82
N PHE A 161 -4.52 -7.95 8.21
CA PHE A 161 -3.97 -6.67 8.64
C PHE A 161 -4.68 -6.07 9.85
N SER A 162 -5.91 -6.49 10.16
CA SER A 162 -6.58 -6.12 11.41
C SER A 162 -5.93 -6.76 12.65
N ARG A 163 -5.21 -7.89 12.47
CA ARG A 163 -4.47 -8.60 13.53
C ARG A 163 -3.02 -8.13 13.70
N ILE A 164 -2.52 -7.33 12.75
CA ILE A 164 -1.15 -6.80 12.77
C ILE A 164 -1.07 -5.64 13.77
N LYS A 165 -0.13 -5.74 14.71
CA LYS A 165 0.07 -4.83 15.84
C LYS A 165 1.04 -3.68 15.56
N ASN A 166 1.93 -3.82 14.58
CA ASN A 166 2.92 -2.81 14.21
C ASN A 166 3.54 -3.11 12.84
N THR A 167 4.40 -2.19 12.37
CA THR A 167 5.12 -2.31 11.10
C THR A 167 6.03 -3.54 11.04
N ASP A 168 6.69 -3.89 12.15
CA ASP A 168 7.63 -5.02 12.20
C ASP A 168 6.93 -6.36 12.00
N GLN A 169 5.74 -6.51 12.58
CA GLN A 169 4.90 -7.69 12.39
C GLN A 169 4.35 -7.74 10.95
N ALA A 170 3.98 -6.60 10.36
CA ALA A 170 3.57 -6.55 8.96
C ALA A 170 4.68 -7.01 8.02
N GLU A 171 5.92 -6.59 8.29
CA GLU A 171 7.09 -7.05 7.57
C GLU A 171 7.31 -8.55 7.74
N GLU A 172 7.25 -9.06 8.97
CA GLU A 172 7.47 -10.48 9.27
C GLU A 172 6.46 -11.36 8.53
N VAL A 173 5.17 -11.04 8.64
CA VAL A 173 4.10 -11.76 7.95
C VAL A 173 4.31 -11.79 6.43
N ALA A 174 4.61 -10.63 5.83
CA ALA A 174 4.84 -10.55 4.40
C ALA A 174 6.12 -11.30 3.97
N THR A 175 7.16 -11.29 4.81
CA THR A 175 8.41 -12.04 4.63
C THR A 175 8.15 -13.54 4.62
N VAL A 176 7.36 -14.05 5.58
CA VAL A 176 6.96 -15.47 5.64
C VAL A 176 6.22 -15.88 4.38
N ILE A 177 5.17 -15.14 4.00
CA ILE A 177 4.36 -15.46 2.81
C ILE A 177 5.21 -15.43 1.53
N TYR A 178 6.16 -14.49 1.42
CA TYR A 178 7.11 -14.42 0.30
C TYR A 178 8.07 -15.60 0.27
N ALA A 179 8.67 -15.93 1.40
CA ALA A 179 9.64 -17.01 1.51
C ALA A 179 9.01 -18.36 1.18
N VAL A 180 7.78 -18.63 1.65
CA VAL A 180 7.06 -19.87 1.31
C VAL A 180 6.87 -20.00 -0.20
N GLN A 181 6.41 -18.95 -0.87
CA GLN A 181 6.22 -19.00 -2.31
C GLN A 181 7.52 -19.22 -3.08
N THR A 182 8.61 -18.64 -2.59
CA THR A 182 9.93 -18.78 -3.21
C THR A 182 10.43 -20.22 -3.03
N LEU A 183 10.39 -20.75 -1.81
CA LEU A 183 10.77 -22.13 -1.50
C LEU A 183 9.95 -23.16 -2.28
N LYS A 184 8.63 -22.97 -2.39
CA LYS A 184 7.76 -23.87 -3.14
C LYS A 184 7.97 -23.83 -4.65
N LYS A 185 8.60 -22.79 -5.20
CA LYS A 185 9.01 -22.76 -6.61
C LYS A 185 10.34 -23.48 -6.81
N GLU A 186 11.24 -23.40 -5.84
CA GLU A 186 12.57 -24.01 -5.88
C GLU A 186 12.55 -25.50 -5.51
N ARG A 187 11.54 -25.95 -4.75
CA ARG A 187 11.40 -27.31 -4.21
C ARG A 187 10.03 -27.90 -4.51
N THR A 188 9.83 -29.18 -4.20
CA THR A 188 8.50 -29.82 -4.27
C THR A 188 7.53 -29.12 -3.29
N PRO A 189 6.42 -28.50 -3.76
CA PRO A 189 5.57 -27.66 -2.92
C PRO A 189 5.01 -28.31 -1.66
N ASP A 190 4.66 -29.59 -1.73
CA ASP A 190 4.07 -30.34 -0.60
C ASP A 190 5.10 -30.88 0.40
N LYS A 191 6.39 -30.70 0.13
CA LYS A 191 7.49 -31.15 1.00
C LYS A 191 8.18 -30.03 1.77
N VAL A 192 7.76 -28.77 1.58
CA VAL A 192 8.34 -27.64 2.30
C VAL A 192 7.86 -27.68 3.74
N SER A 193 8.77 -27.90 4.68
CA SER A 193 8.47 -27.89 6.12
C SER A 193 8.50 -26.50 6.72
N GLU A 194 7.96 -26.35 7.94
CA GLU A 194 8.09 -25.13 8.74
C GLU A 194 9.56 -24.81 9.04
N GLN A 195 10.39 -25.83 9.29
CA GLN A 195 11.81 -25.66 9.55
C GLN A 195 12.56 -25.17 8.31
N ASP A 196 12.27 -25.73 7.13
CA ASP A 196 12.87 -25.26 5.87
C ASP A 196 12.63 -23.76 5.65
N LEU A 197 11.40 -23.32 5.96
CA LEU A 197 11.00 -21.92 5.86
C LEU A 197 11.71 -21.05 6.88
N PHE A 198 11.77 -21.50 8.14
CA PHE A 198 12.45 -20.80 9.21
C PHE A 198 13.92 -20.57 8.87
N ASP A 199 14.64 -21.62 8.48
CA ASP A 199 16.06 -21.55 8.12
C ASP A 199 16.30 -20.67 6.90
N TYR A 200 15.46 -20.78 5.88
CA TYR A 200 15.53 -19.91 4.70
C TYR A 200 15.41 -18.43 5.07
N ILE A 201 14.47 -18.08 5.97
CA ILE A 201 14.26 -16.70 6.39
C ILE A 201 15.44 -16.21 7.24
N LEU A 202 16.00 -17.03 8.13
CA LEU A 202 17.19 -16.64 8.90
C LEU A 202 18.44 -16.46 8.03
N GLU A 203 18.53 -17.18 6.91
CA GLU A 203 19.60 -17.01 5.93
C GLU A 203 19.47 -15.70 5.15
N TRP A 204 18.23 -15.31 4.83
CA TRP A 204 17.92 -14.01 4.25
C TRP A 204 18.15 -12.88 5.26
N LYS A 205 17.61 -13.02 6.48
CA LYS A 205 17.58 -12.00 7.52
C LYS A 205 18.64 -12.32 8.57
N LYS A 206 19.92 -12.24 8.18
CA LYS A 206 21.06 -12.59 9.05
C LYS A 206 21.08 -11.88 10.41
N VAL A 207 20.47 -10.69 10.50
CA VAL A 207 20.31 -9.96 11.76
C VAL A 207 19.38 -10.69 12.73
N TRP A 208 18.30 -11.31 12.24
CA TRP A 208 17.33 -12.05 13.06
C TRP A 208 17.92 -13.33 13.65
N ARG A 209 18.91 -13.92 12.98
CA ARG A 209 19.66 -15.09 13.50
C ARG A 209 20.38 -14.81 14.81
N LYS A 210 20.67 -13.54 15.14
CA LYS A 210 21.35 -13.15 16.39
C LYS A 210 20.38 -12.75 17.51
N ASP A 211 19.08 -12.73 17.22
CA ASP A 211 18.04 -12.26 18.14
C ASP A 211 17.07 -13.41 18.44
N GLU A 212 17.18 -13.99 19.63
CA GLU A 212 16.33 -15.11 20.08
C GLU A 212 14.86 -14.72 20.15
N GLY A 213 14.55 -13.48 20.56
CA GLY A 213 13.18 -12.98 20.58
C GLY A 213 12.59 -12.89 19.18
N LYS A 214 13.40 -12.46 18.20
CA LYS A 214 12.97 -12.41 16.80
C LYS A 214 12.80 -13.80 16.19
N GLN A 215 13.63 -14.76 16.57
CA GLN A 215 13.46 -16.17 16.19
C GLN A 215 12.15 -16.74 16.72
N GLY A 216 11.83 -16.49 17.99
CA GLY A 216 10.54 -16.89 18.58
C GLY A 216 9.36 -16.26 17.83
N SER A 217 9.38 -14.94 17.62
CA SER A 217 8.33 -14.23 16.86
C SER A 217 8.15 -14.80 15.44
N LEU A 218 9.25 -15.06 14.73
CA LEU A 218 9.22 -15.62 13.39
C LEU A 218 8.57 -17.02 13.39
N ALA A 219 8.96 -17.87 14.33
CA ALA A 219 8.44 -19.21 14.44
C ALA A 219 6.94 -19.21 14.78
N GLU A 220 6.50 -18.32 15.68
CA GLU A 220 5.07 -18.10 15.96
C GLU A 220 4.32 -17.59 14.72
N ALA A 221 4.90 -16.66 13.96
CA ALA A 221 4.30 -16.13 12.75
C ALA A 221 4.10 -17.22 11.68
N ILE A 222 5.07 -18.13 11.52
CA ILE A 222 4.96 -19.28 10.61
C ILE A 222 3.75 -20.16 11.00
N ARG A 223 3.69 -20.58 12.27
CA ARG A 223 2.61 -21.44 12.79
C ARG A 223 1.24 -20.77 12.67
N ASN A 224 1.15 -19.49 13.07
CA ASN A 224 -0.08 -18.71 13.00
C ASN A 224 -0.58 -18.55 11.56
N LEU A 225 0.32 -18.29 10.61
CA LEU A 225 -0.07 -18.18 9.20
C LEU A 225 -0.49 -19.51 8.59
N GLU A 226 0.04 -20.64 9.06
CA GLU A 226 -0.45 -21.96 8.67
C GLU A 226 -1.85 -22.21 9.24
N MET A 227 -2.06 -21.98 10.55
CA MET A 227 -3.37 -22.15 11.19
C MET A 227 -4.46 -21.26 10.56
N LEU A 228 -4.09 -20.04 10.13
CA LEU A 228 -4.99 -19.12 9.44
C LEU A 228 -5.18 -19.44 7.94
N GLY A 229 -4.56 -20.50 7.42
CA GLY A 229 -4.68 -20.90 6.02
C GLY A 229 -4.08 -19.90 5.03
N TRP A 230 -3.05 -19.16 5.44
CA TRP A 230 -2.25 -18.30 4.56
C TRP A 230 -1.12 -19.07 3.87
N VAL A 231 -0.57 -20.06 4.56
CA VAL A 231 0.46 -20.96 4.04
C VAL A 231 0.06 -22.41 4.34
N LYS A 232 0.68 -23.35 3.63
CA LYS A 232 0.52 -24.79 3.86
C LYS A 232 1.91 -25.39 3.90
N LEU A 233 2.33 -25.95 5.03
CA LEU A 233 3.68 -26.47 5.23
C LEU A 233 3.58 -27.89 5.78
N GLN A 234 4.72 -28.57 5.86
CA GLN A 234 4.83 -29.78 6.66
C GLN A 234 5.21 -29.39 8.09
N PHE A 235 4.45 -29.89 9.06
CA PHE A 235 4.73 -29.72 10.47
C PHE A 235 6.16 -30.14 10.82
N SER A 236 6.83 -29.34 11.64
CA SER A 236 8.14 -29.66 12.20
C SER A 236 8.15 -29.51 13.73
N GLU A 237 8.58 -30.56 14.43
CA GLU A 237 8.81 -30.53 15.88
C GLU A 237 10.04 -29.68 16.26
N SER A 238 10.93 -29.40 15.31
CA SER A 238 12.15 -28.62 15.53
C SER A 238 11.92 -27.11 15.54
N LEU A 239 10.72 -26.65 15.14
CA LEU A 239 10.40 -25.23 15.12
C LEU A 239 10.36 -24.71 16.57
N PRO A 240 11.03 -23.59 16.92
CA PRO A 240 11.18 -23.14 18.31
C PRO A 240 9.91 -22.43 18.82
N VAL A 241 8.78 -23.14 18.82
CA VAL A 241 7.49 -22.73 19.38
C VAL A 241 6.88 -23.87 20.19
N PRO A 242 6.09 -23.56 21.24
CA PRO A 242 5.27 -24.58 21.90
C PRO A 242 4.37 -25.30 20.89
N ALA A 243 4.26 -26.62 21.03
CA ALA A 243 3.39 -27.47 20.22
C ALA A 243 1.90 -27.16 20.44
#